data_AF-A0A966BQ38-F1
#
_entry.id   AF-A0A966BQ38-F1
#
_cell.length_a   1.000
_cell.length_b   1.000
_cell.length_c   1.000
_cell.angle_alpha   90.00
_cell.angle_beta   90.00
_cell.angle_gamma   90.00
#
_symmetry.space_group_name_H-M   'P 1'
#
loop_
_entity.id
_entity.type
_entity.pdbx_description
1 polymer ?
#
loop_
_entity_poly.entity_id
_entity_poly.type
_entity_poly.pdbx_seq_one_letter_code
_entity_poly.pdbx_strand_id
1 'polypeptide(L)'
;MQASAIFNRRASRRFLNGIEQLEKAVAIDPAYACTHARLASMYAIASEYTPIDLNVALAGAREHADIAIALAPGLAEPHAAMARVHGAQGRYIDQQDAFERALAQDPNYATLKISTPAHFSGPKSDRYHSPNNIRHGLSGEILQSYRTSV
;
A
#
# COMPACT_ATOMS: atom_id res chain seq x y z
N MET A 1 -23.84 -28.04 4.71
CA MET A 1 -22.96 -26.85 4.57
C MET A 1 -23.56 -25.82 3.59
N GLN A 2 -24.60 -25.05 3.97
CA GLN A 2 -25.22 -24.04 3.08
C GLN A 2 -25.04 -22.59 3.55
N ALA A 3 -24.81 -22.36 4.86
CA ALA A 3 -24.71 -21.02 5.44
C ALA A 3 -23.48 -20.22 4.94
N SER A 4 -22.30 -20.84 4.91
CA SER A 4 -21.06 -20.16 4.47
C SER A 4 -21.09 -19.80 2.98
N ALA A 5 -21.71 -20.64 2.14
CA ALA A 5 -21.84 -20.37 0.71
C ALA A 5 -22.78 -19.19 0.41
N ILE A 6 -23.89 -19.07 1.13
CA ILE A 6 -24.82 -17.93 1.01
C ILE A 6 -24.17 -16.65 1.52
N PHE A 7 -23.43 -16.74 2.64
CA PHE A 7 -22.70 -15.61 3.21
C PHE A 7 -21.64 -15.08 2.22
N ASN A 8 -20.83 -15.97 1.64
CA ASN A 8 -19.81 -15.61 0.66
C ASN A 8 -20.43 -14.95 -0.59
N ARG A 9 -21.51 -15.52 -1.14
CA ARG A 9 -22.23 -14.91 -2.28
C ARG A 9 -22.76 -13.51 -1.96
N ARG A 10 -23.27 -13.30 -0.76
CA ARG A 10 -23.76 -11.98 -0.31
C ARG A 10 -22.62 -10.98 -0.17
N ALA A 11 -21.46 -11.41 0.35
CA ALA A 11 -20.25 -10.59 0.44
C ALA A 11 -19.73 -10.22 -0.96
N SER A 12 -19.61 -11.20 -1.87
CA SER A 12 -19.20 -10.97 -3.27
C SER A 12 -20.09 -9.98 -4.00
N ARG A 13 -21.42 -10.11 -3.86
CA ARG A 13 -22.37 -9.21 -4.53
C ARG A 13 -22.26 -7.77 -4.01
N ARG A 14 -22.06 -7.60 -2.70
CA ARG A 14 -21.85 -6.26 -2.10
C ARG A 14 -20.53 -5.66 -2.58
N PHE A 15 -19.50 -6.48 -2.72
CA PHE A 15 -18.19 -6.06 -3.21
C PHE A 15 -18.26 -5.55 -4.65
N LEU A 16 -18.86 -6.33 -5.55
CA LEU A 16 -19.04 -5.95 -6.96
C LEU A 16 -19.90 -4.69 -7.10
N ASN A 17 -20.97 -4.56 -6.31
CA ASN A 17 -21.77 -3.36 -6.32
C ASN A 17 -20.97 -2.12 -5.87
N GLY A 18 -20.08 -2.28 -4.87
CA GLY A 18 -19.19 -1.20 -4.44
C GLY A 18 -18.28 -0.69 -5.56
N ILE A 19 -17.66 -1.60 -6.32
CA ILE A 19 -16.86 -1.26 -7.51
C ILE A 19 -17.73 -0.53 -8.54
N GLU A 20 -18.91 -1.06 -8.89
CA GLU A 20 -19.82 -0.46 -9.87
C GLU A 20 -20.23 0.98 -9.49
N GLN A 21 -20.52 1.23 -8.21
CA GLN A 21 -20.86 2.58 -7.75
C GLN A 21 -19.68 3.54 -7.82
N LEU A 22 -18.46 3.05 -7.54
CA LEU A 22 -17.26 3.85 -7.66
C LEU A 22 -16.90 4.14 -9.13
N GLU A 23 -17.09 3.20 -10.04
CA GLU A 23 -16.93 3.41 -11.48
C GLU A 23 -17.89 4.49 -12.00
N LYS A 24 -19.16 4.47 -11.54
CA LYS A 24 -20.12 5.55 -11.82
C LYS A 24 -19.66 6.89 -11.26
N ALA A 25 -19.06 6.91 -10.07
CA ALA A 25 -18.51 8.13 -9.49
C ALA A 25 -17.30 8.66 -10.30
N VAL A 26 -16.44 7.79 -10.81
CA VAL A 26 -15.36 8.18 -11.75
C VAL A 26 -15.92 8.76 -13.04
N ALA A 27 -17.00 8.18 -13.57
CA ALA A 27 -17.63 8.71 -14.78
C ALA A 27 -18.21 10.12 -14.60
N ILE A 28 -18.58 10.50 -13.36
CA ILE A 28 -19.07 11.84 -13.02
C ILE A 28 -17.92 12.82 -12.82
N ASP A 29 -16.89 12.42 -12.06
CA ASP A 29 -15.69 13.23 -11.83
C ASP A 29 -14.42 12.38 -11.95
N PRO A 30 -13.83 12.31 -13.16
CA PRO A 30 -12.61 11.55 -13.40
C PRO A 30 -11.37 12.13 -12.71
N ALA A 31 -11.43 13.39 -12.24
CA ALA A 31 -10.33 14.04 -11.55
C ALA A 31 -10.40 13.86 -10.02
N TYR A 32 -11.43 13.17 -9.52
CA TYR A 32 -11.59 12.97 -8.08
C TYR A 32 -10.69 11.85 -7.55
N ALA A 33 -9.50 12.24 -7.09
CA ALA A 33 -8.45 11.34 -6.60
C ALA A 33 -8.93 10.31 -5.57
N CYS A 34 -9.81 10.70 -4.65
CA CYS A 34 -10.33 9.81 -3.61
C CYS A 34 -11.15 8.64 -4.17
N THR A 35 -11.89 8.84 -5.27
CA THR A 35 -12.63 7.73 -5.92
C THR A 35 -11.67 6.73 -6.54
N HIS A 36 -10.63 7.22 -7.23
CA HIS A 36 -9.56 6.37 -7.76
C HIS A 36 -8.84 5.61 -6.63
N ALA A 37 -8.50 6.27 -5.52
CA ALA A 37 -7.88 5.62 -4.36
C ALA A 37 -8.74 4.48 -3.77
N ARG A 38 -10.07 4.67 -3.73
CA ARG A 38 -11.03 3.65 -3.28
C ARG A 38 -11.15 2.49 -4.27
N LEU A 39 -11.21 2.76 -5.58
CA LEU A 39 -11.19 1.72 -6.61
C LEU A 39 -9.91 0.89 -6.53
N ALA A 40 -8.75 1.55 -6.39
CA ALA A 40 -7.48 0.88 -6.21
C ALA A 40 -7.49 -0.07 -5.01
N SER A 41 -8.01 0.40 -3.87
CA SER A 41 -8.16 -0.41 -2.66
C SER A 41 -9.11 -1.60 -2.84
N MET A 42 -10.21 -1.44 -3.57
CA MET A 42 -11.15 -2.53 -3.83
C MET A 42 -10.56 -3.56 -4.80
N TYR A 43 -9.97 -3.11 -5.91
CA TYR A 43 -9.32 -4.04 -6.84
C TYR A 43 -8.17 -4.81 -6.20
N ALA A 44 -7.40 -4.19 -5.30
CA ALA A 44 -6.27 -4.84 -4.62
C ALA A 44 -6.63 -6.08 -3.79
N ILE A 45 -7.91 -6.26 -3.44
CA ILE A 45 -8.42 -7.43 -2.71
C ILE A 45 -9.56 -8.13 -3.46
N ALA A 46 -9.88 -7.73 -4.70
CA ALA A 46 -11.09 -8.19 -5.37
C ALA A 46 -11.12 -9.71 -5.61
N SER A 47 -9.97 -10.33 -5.86
CA SER A 47 -9.85 -11.79 -6.01
C SER A 47 -10.13 -12.57 -4.72
N GLU A 48 -10.05 -11.93 -3.55
CA GLU A 48 -10.39 -12.54 -2.26
C GLU A 48 -11.92 -12.61 -2.05
N TYR A 49 -12.67 -11.70 -2.68
CA TYR A 49 -14.11 -11.54 -2.46
C TYR A 49 -14.95 -11.89 -3.68
N THR A 50 -14.36 -12.04 -4.87
CA THR A 50 -15.06 -12.24 -6.15
C THR A 50 -14.29 -13.22 -7.04
N PRO A 51 -14.92 -13.85 -8.05
CA PRO A 51 -14.25 -14.78 -8.96
C PRO A 51 -13.41 -14.08 -10.05
N ILE A 52 -13.05 -12.80 -9.87
CA ILE A 52 -12.19 -12.08 -10.80
C ILE A 52 -10.80 -12.72 -10.84
N ASP A 53 -10.19 -12.77 -12.03
CA ASP A 53 -8.80 -13.19 -12.17
C ASP A 53 -7.87 -12.26 -11.38
N LEU A 54 -6.88 -12.85 -10.70
CA LEU A 54 -5.95 -12.09 -9.86
C LEU A 54 -5.18 -11.04 -10.68
N ASN A 55 -4.71 -11.37 -11.89
CA ASN A 55 -3.94 -10.42 -12.69
C ASN A 55 -4.81 -9.25 -13.17
N VAL A 56 -6.07 -9.53 -13.52
CA VAL A 56 -7.04 -8.49 -13.87
C VAL A 56 -7.31 -7.57 -12.68
N ALA A 57 -7.51 -8.13 -11.48
CA ALA A 57 -7.70 -7.35 -10.27
C ALA A 57 -6.47 -6.50 -9.94
N LEU A 58 -5.26 -7.06 -10.02
CA LEU A 58 -4.02 -6.33 -9.75
C LEU A 58 -3.76 -5.22 -10.78
N ALA A 59 -4.12 -5.44 -12.05
CA ALA A 59 -4.02 -4.44 -13.10
C ALA A 59 -4.93 -3.24 -12.81
N GLY A 60 -6.22 -3.48 -12.48
CA GLY A 60 -7.15 -2.42 -12.09
C GLY A 60 -6.72 -1.69 -10.81
N ALA A 61 -6.16 -2.43 -9.84
CA ALA A 61 -5.63 -1.83 -8.62
C ALA A 61 -4.49 -0.85 -8.91
N ARG A 62 -3.57 -1.26 -9.78
CA ARG A 62 -2.42 -0.43 -10.20
C ARG A 62 -2.88 0.80 -10.98
N GLU A 63 -3.73 0.63 -11.97
CA GLU A 63 -4.23 1.72 -12.81
C GLU A 63 -4.86 2.83 -11.97
N HIS A 64 -5.81 2.47 -11.10
CA HIS A 64 -6.46 3.47 -10.25
C HIS A 64 -5.52 4.05 -9.17
N ALA A 65 -4.55 3.27 -8.67
CA ALA A 65 -3.57 3.79 -7.73
C ALA A 65 -2.66 4.83 -8.39
N ASP A 66 -2.16 4.55 -9.60
CA ASP A 66 -1.30 5.45 -10.36
C ASP A 66 -2.02 6.77 -10.67
N ILE A 67 -3.30 6.71 -11.07
CA ILE A 67 -4.13 7.91 -11.28
C ILE A 67 -4.31 8.69 -9.98
N ALA A 68 -4.66 8.03 -8.88
CA ALA A 68 -4.86 8.69 -7.60
C ALA A 68 -3.57 9.37 -7.08
N ILE A 69 -2.41 8.73 -7.26
CA ILE A 69 -1.10 9.29 -6.88
C ILE A 69 -0.78 10.51 -7.74
N ALA A 70 -1.09 10.48 -9.05
CA ALA A 70 -0.87 11.61 -9.94
C ALA A 70 -1.75 12.82 -9.58
N LEU A 71 -3.01 12.58 -9.20
CA LEU A 71 -3.96 13.63 -8.84
C LEU A 71 -3.72 14.18 -7.42
N ALA A 72 -3.40 13.30 -6.47
CA ALA A 72 -3.22 13.65 -5.05
C ALA A 72 -2.15 12.74 -4.41
N PRO A 73 -0.85 13.09 -4.54
CA PRO A 73 0.25 12.27 -4.02
C PRO A 73 0.28 12.17 -2.48
N GLY A 74 -0.48 13.02 -1.78
CA GLY A 74 -0.63 12.99 -0.34
C GLY A 74 -1.59 11.93 0.19
N LEU A 75 -2.27 11.16 -0.67
CA LEU A 75 -3.16 10.10 -0.23
C LEU A 75 -2.37 8.83 0.13
N ALA A 76 -2.52 8.37 1.37
CA ALA A 76 -1.92 7.11 1.82
C ALA A 76 -2.51 5.88 1.11
N GLU A 77 -3.80 5.94 0.76
CA GLU A 77 -4.57 4.84 0.21
C GLU A 77 -4.01 4.18 -1.06
N PRO A 78 -3.70 4.94 -2.13
CA PRO A 78 -3.18 4.34 -3.34
C PRO A 78 -1.78 3.73 -3.15
N HIS A 79 -0.95 4.28 -2.26
CA HIS A 79 0.35 3.68 -1.93
C HIS A 79 0.21 2.31 -1.26
N ALA A 80 -0.78 2.14 -0.37
CA ALA A 80 -1.06 0.84 0.21
C ALA A 80 -1.67 -0.16 -0.77
N ALA A 81 -2.49 0.30 -1.72
CA ALA A 81 -2.96 -0.54 -2.83
C ALA A 81 -1.79 -1.01 -3.71
N MET A 82 -0.83 -0.13 -4.00
CA MET A 82 0.40 -0.50 -4.72
C MET A 82 1.22 -1.53 -3.94
N ALA A 83 1.33 -1.39 -2.62
CA ALA A 83 2.02 -2.37 -1.77
C ALA A 83 1.38 -3.77 -1.86
N ARG A 84 0.04 -3.86 -1.95
CA ARG A 84 -0.67 -5.12 -2.22
C ARG A 84 -0.31 -5.69 -3.58
N VAL A 85 -0.27 -4.86 -4.62
CA VAL A 85 0.11 -5.28 -5.97
C VAL A 85 1.54 -5.83 -6.00
N HIS A 86 2.49 -5.13 -5.38
CA HIS A 86 3.88 -5.57 -5.30
C HIS A 86 4.02 -6.89 -4.54
N GLY A 87 3.34 -7.03 -3.39
CA GLY A 87 3.35 -8.26 -2.60
C GLY A 87 2.80 -9.48 -3.35
N ALA A 88 1.68 -9.30 -4.06
CA ALA A 88 1.08 -10.37 -4.86
C ALA A 88 1.97 -10.82 -6.03
N GLN A 89 2.90 -9.96 -6.47
CA GLN A 89 3.89 -10.25 -7.52
C GLN A 89 5.25 -10.72 -6.96
N GLY A 90 5.37 -10.92 -5.64
CA GLY A 90 6.62 -11.31 -4.99
C GLY A 90 7.68 -10.20 -4.91
N ARG A 91 7.30 -8.94 -5.19
CA ARG A 91 8.20 -7.77 -5.15
C ARG A 91 8.20 -7.16 -3.76
N TYR A 92 8.79 -7.87 -2.80
CA TYR A 92 8.69 -7.50 -1.38
C TYR A 92 9.40 -6.18 -1.00
N ILE A 93 10.50 -5.83 -1.69
CA ILE A 93 11.17 -4.54 -1.48
C ILE A 93 10.26 -3.40 -1.90
N ASP A 94 9.72 -3.44 -3.12
CA ASP A 94 8.77 -2.43 -3.60
C ASP A 94 7.50 -2.36 -2.73
N GLN A 95 7.05 -3.50 -2.20
CA GLN A 95 5.93 -3.56 -1.27
C GLN A 95 6.23 -2.79 0.02
N GLN A 96 7.41 -3.00 0.61
CA GLN A 96 7.82 -2.31 1.82
C GLN A 96 7.90 -0.81 1.57
N ASP A 97 8.59 -0.37 0.52
CA ASP A 97 8.69 1.04 0.14
C ASP A 97 7.31 1.70 -0.04
N ALA A 98 6.38 0.98 -0.67
CA ALA A 98 5.02 1.47 -0.89
C ALA A 98 4.22 1.60 0.43
N PHE A 99 4.40 0.67 1.38
CA PHE A 99 3.81 0.81 2.71
C PHE A 99 4.43 1.96 3.50
N GLU A 100 5.76 2.13 3.44
CA GLU A 100 6.44 3.24 4.09
C GLU A 100 5.95 4.59 3.58
N ARG A 101 5.73 4.72 2.26
CA ARG A 101 5.10 5.91 1.68
C ARG A 101 3.68 6.13 2.19
N ALA A 102 2.87 5.08 2.28
CA ALA A 102 1.51 5.20 2.84
C ALA A 102 1.53 5.70 4.29
N LEU A 103 2.43 5.17 5.11
CA LEU A 103 2.60 5.58 6.51
C LEU A 103 3.17 6.98 6.67
N ALA A 104 4.02 7.42 5.75
CA ALA A 104 4.54 8.78 5.74
C ALA A 104 3.44 9.81 5.46
N GLN A 105 2.44 9.47 4.64
CA GLN A 105 1.31 10.36 4.36
C GLN A 105 0.29 10.39 5.50
N ASP A 106 -0.06 9.22 6.03
CA ASP A 106 -0.94 9.10 7.18
C ASP A 106 -0.38 8.07 8.17
N PRO A 107 0.27 8.54 9.26
CA PRO A 107 0.82 7.66 10.29
C PRO A 107 -0.23 6.77 10.97
N ASN A 108 -1.51 7.15 10.94
CA ASN A 108 -2.62 6.36 11.49
C ASN A 108 -3.22 5.38 10.46
N TYR A 109 -2.70 5.37 9.24
CA TYR A 109 -3.17 4.47 8.19
C TYR A 109 -2.88 2.99 8.52
N ALA A 110 -1.77 2.73 9.21
CA ALA A 110 -1.39 1.40 9.69
C ALA A 110 -2.47 0.76 10.56
N THR A 111 -3.06 1.56 11.45
CA THR A 111 -4.03 1.11 12.44
C THR A 111 -5.40 0.83 11.82
N LEU A 112 -5.72 1.43 10.68
CA LEU A 112 -7.05 1.33 10.08
C LEU A 112 -7.18 0.20 9.03
N LYS A 113 -6.11 -0.13 8.29
CA LYS A 113 -6.16 -1.14 7.19
C LYS A 113 -5.29 -2.39 7.40
N ILE A 114 -4.38 -2.42 8.38
CA ILE A 114 -3.52 -3.60 8.67
C ILE A 114 -4.14 -4.52 9.75
N SER A 115 -5.47 -4.47 9.98
CA SER A 115 -6.16 -5.54 10.71
C SER A 115 -6.28 -6.79 9.82
N THR A 116 -5.13 -7.41 9.54
CA THR A 116 -5.04 -8.75 8.99
C THR A 116 -5.55 -9.75 10.04
N PRO A 117 -6.51 -10.62 9.73
CA PRO A 117 -6.70 -11.83 10.53
C PRO A 117 -5.50 -12.75 10.29
N ALA A 118 -4.68 -12.93 11.32
CA ALA A 118 -3.74 -14.03 11.54
C ALA A 118 -2.73 -14.36 10.41
N HIS A 119 -1.55 -13.71 10.42
CA HIS A 119 -0.19 -14.29 10.26
C HIS A 119 0.83 -13.20 9.86
N PHE A 120 1.13 -12.27 10.78
CA PHE A 120 2.38 -11.52 10.71
C PHE A 120 3.05 -11.59 12.08
N SER A 121 3.66 -12.74 12.35
CA SER A 121 4.59 -12.94 13.47
C SER A 121 6.01 -12.74 12.95
N GLY A 122 6.32 -11.50 12.55
CA GLY A 122 7.71 -11.05 12.39
C GLY A 122 8.24 -10.55 13.75
N PRO A 123 9.51 -10.79 14.09
CA PRO A 123 10.02 -10.53 15.44
C PRO A 123 9.92 -9.04 15.78
N LYS A 124 9.33 -8.76 16.94
CA LYS A 124 9.40 -7.46 17.60
C LYS A 124 10.77 -7.32 18.29
N SER A 125 11.23 -6.06 18.38
CA SER A 125 12.42 -5.56 19.08
C SER A 125 13.70 -5.61 18.23
N ASP A 126 14.56 -4.59 18.13
CA ASP A 126 14.72 -3.32 18.84
C ASP A 126 15.56 -2.36 17.97
N ARG A 127 15.16 -1.08 17.90
CA ARG A 127 15.98 0.12 18.16
C ARG A 127 15.44 1.35 17.43
N TYR A 128 14.65 2.11 18.18
CA TYR A 128 14.85 3.55 18.24
C TYR A 128 16.30 3.83 18.68
N HIS A 129 17.10 4.43 17.81
CA HIS A 129 18.13 5.39 18.18
C HIS A 129 18.39 6.30 16.97
N SER A 130 17.67 7.41 16.89
CA SER A 130 18.26 8.66 16.44
C SER A 130 18.57 9.46 17.70
N PRO A 131 19.78 10.01 17.81
CA PRO A 131 19.84 11.46 17.66
C PRO A 131 21.12 11.92 16.95
N ASN A 132 21.01 12.81 15.96
CA ASN A 132 21.46 14.19 16.14
C ASN A 132 21.44 14.96 14.81
N ASN A 133 20.72 16.07 14.84
CA ASN A 133 20.98 17.21 13.97
C ASN A 133 21.43 18.34 14.91
N ILE A 134 22.72 18.70 14.91
CA ILE A 134 23.21 19.95 15.51
C ILE A 134 24.17 20.60 14.51
N ARG A 135 23.90 21.88 14.27
CA ARG A 135 24.57 22.84 13.39
C ARG A 135 26.00 23.19 13.86
N HIS A 136 26.74 23.77 12.90
CA HIS A 136 27.90 24.68 13.01
C HIS A 136 29.32 24.08 12.86
N GLY A 137 29.99 24.51 11.78
CA GLY A 137 31.27 25.23 11.86
C GLY A 137 32.59 24.47 11.86
N LEU A 138 33.39 24.75 10.81
CA LEU A 138 34.86 24.89 10.82
C LEU A 138 35.78 23.64 10.78
N SER A 139 36.57 23.59 9.69
CA SER A 139 38.04 23.36 9.59
C SER A 139 38.72 22.04 10.01
N GLY A 140 39.67 21.59 9.16
CA GLY A 140 40.79 20.68 9.47
C GLY A 140 40.53 19.21 9.07
N GLU A 141 40.94 18.72 7.91
CA GLU A 141 42.29 18.25 7.55
C GLU A 141 42.81 17.07 8.40
N ILE A 142 43.43 16.08 7.73
CA ILE A 142 44.44 15.09 8.18
C ILE A 142 44.07 13.58 8.08
N LEU A 143 44.68 12.99 7.03
CA LEU A 143 45.41 11.71 6.90
C LEU A 143 44.65 10.35 6.92
N GLN A 144 44.73 9.54 5.85
CA GLN A 144 45.86 8.76 5.28
C GLN A 144 46.04 7.39 5.96
N SER A 145 46.17 6.39 5.09
CA SER A 145 46.80 5.07 5.28
C SER A 145 45.86 3.86 5.46
N TYR A 146 45.65 3.15 4.35
CA TYR A 146 45.56 1.70 4.37
C TYR A 146 46.72 1.18 3.50
N ARG A 147 47.78 0.71 4.18
CA ARG A 147 48.88 -0.06 3.59
C ARG A 147 49.18 -1.21 4.54
N THR A 148 49.08 -2.44 4.03
CA THR A 148 49.73 -3.70 4.52
C THR A 148 49.33 -4.19 5.92
N SER A 149 49.24 -5.47 6.29
CA SER A 149 49.58 -6.81 5.77
C SER A 149 48.53 -7.77 6.41
N VAL A 150 48.38 -9.05 6.10
CA VAL A 150 49.31 -10.17 5.86
C VAL A 150 48.53 -11.25 5.12
#